data_AF-A0A524FHV4-F1
#
_entry.id   AF-A0A524FHV4-F1
#
_cell.length_a   1.000
_cell.length_b   1.000
_cell.length_c   1.000
_cell.angle_alpha   90.00
_cell.angle_beta   90.00
_cell.angle_gamma   90.00
#
_symmetry.space_group_name_H-M   'P 1'
#
loop_
_entity.id
_entity.type
_entity.pdbx_description
1 polymer ?
#
loop_
_entity_poly.entity_id
_entity_poly.type
_entity_poly.pdbx_seq_one_letter_code
_entity_poly.pdbx_strand_id
1 'polypeptide(L)'
;MKLLDEIGTCPICEFSLMMYKTNNYKRFVKCDSCGVSYPLPKRGKISNSALTCPKSNFPVLIVTQPNRKSFFWADQPCFTCIKFEKCEVVELLISEFTALGVNGY
;
A
#
# COMPACT_ATOMS: atom_id res chain seq x y z
N MET A 1 3.34 15.71 -13.92
CA MET A 1 3.22 14.41 -13.21
C MET A 1 4.62 13.89 -12.97
N LYS A 2 4.93 13.40 -11.76
CA LYS A 2 6.27 12.92 -11.39
C LYS A 2 6.20 11.47 -10.94
N LEU A 3 7.07 10.62 -11.49
CA LEU A 3 7.33 9.27 -10.99
C LEU A 3 8.05 9.37 -9.64
N LEU A 4 7.56 8.64 -8.64
CA LEU A 4 8.14 8.63 -7.29
C LEU A 4 8.97 7.39 -7.04
N ASP A 5 8.38 6.20 -7.23
CA ASP A 5 9.02 4.93 -6.87
C ASP A 5 8.35 3.74 -7.58
N GLU A 6 9.05 2.61 -7.65
CA GLU A 6 8.48 1.32 -8.05
C GLU A 6 7.92 0.59 -6.82
N ILE A 7 6.67 0.13 -6.92
CA ILE A 7 5.89 -0.39 -5.79
C ILE A 7 5.85 -1.92 -5.77
N GLY A 8 6.08 -2.59 -6.89
CA GLY A 8 6.06 -4.04 -7.00
C GLY A 8 5.40 -4.50 -8.30
N THR A 9 4.91 -5.73 -8.31
CA THR A 9 4.41 -6.38 -9.53
C THR A 9 2.90 -6.22 -9.70
N CYS A 10 2.46 -5.97 -10.92
CA CYS A 10 1.06 -5.88 -11.29
C CYS A 10 0.41 -7.27 -11.28
N PRO A 11 -0.69 -7.49 -10.56
CA PRO A 11 -1.35 -8.80 -10.52
C PRO A 11 -2.11 -9.16 -11.81
N ILE A 12 -2.24 -8.22 -12.75
CA ILE A 12 -3.01 -8.39 -14.00
C ILE A 12 -2.11 -8.83 -15.15
N CYS A 13 -0.92 -8.22 -15.27
CA CYS A 13 -0.03 -8.44 -16.41
C CYS A 13 1.44 -8.66 -16.02
N GLU A 14 1.74 -8.80 -14.72
CA GLU A 14 3.07 -9.11 -14.18
C GLU A 14 4.18 -8.08 -14.46
N PHE A 15 3.85 -6.93 -15.04
CA PHE A 15 4.76 -5.80 -15.17
C PHE A 15 4.80 -4.93 -13.90
N SER A 16 5.79 -4.05 -13.79
CA SER A 16 5.96 -3.17 -12.65
C SER A 16 4.77 -2.20 -12.44
N LEU A 17 4.44 -1.99 -11.16
CA LEU A 17 3.55 -0.96 -10.65
C LEU A 17 4.37 0.24 -10.20
N MET A 18 4.04 1.40 -10.74
CA MET A 18 4.76 2.64 -10.50
C MET A 18 3.91 3.63 -9.70
N MET A 19 4.51 4.28 -8.70
CA MET A 19 3.85 5.33 -7.93
C MET A 19 4.10 6.70 -8.55
N TYR A 20 3.01 7.44 -8.80
CA TYR A 20 3.04 8.76 -9.38
C TYR A 20 2.51 9.82 -8.43
N LYS A 21 2.99 11.07 -8.61
CA LYS A 21 2.49 12.27 -7.94
C LYS A 21 2.06 13.32 -8.96
N THR A 22 0.87 13.88 -8.78
CA THR A 22 0.37 15.00 -9.60
C THR A 22 0.84 16.35 -9.06
N ASN A 23 0.67 17.41 -9.85
CA ASN A 23 0.99 18.79 -9.43
C ASN A 23 0.15 19.22 -8.21
N ASN A 24 -1.06 18.65 -8.05
CA ASN A 24 -1.94 18.88 -6.88
C ASN A 24 -1.59 17.99 -5.68
N TYR A 25 -0.40 17.38 -5.68
CA TYR A 25 0.12 16.49 -4.64
C TYR A 25 -0.67 15.19 -4.43
N LYS A 26 -1.65 14.86 -5.30
CA LYS A 26 -2.33 13.55 -5.25
C LYS A 26 -1.35 12.46 -5.67
N ARG A 27 -1.45 11.29 -5.02
CA ARG A 27 -0.63 10.12 -5.31
C ARG A 27 -1.51 8.98 -5.80
N PHE A 28 -0.98 8.15 -6.68
CA PHE A 28 -1.66 6.97 -7.18
C PHE A 28 -0.61 5.97 -7.69
N VAL A 29 -0.98 4.70 -7.73
CA VAL A 29 -0.21 3.65 -8.41
C VAL A 29 -0.80 3.45 -9.81
N LYS A 30 0.06 3.21 -10.79
CA LYS A 30 -0.34 2.85 -12.14
C LYS A 30 0.61 1.79 -12.72
N CYS A 31 0.05 0.79 -13.40
CA CYS A 31 0.83 -0.04 -14.32
C CYS A 31 0.82 0.60 -15.71
N ASP A 32 1.98 0.88 -16.28
CA ASP A 32 2.06 1.47 -17.62
C ASP A 32 1.81 0.45 -18.76
N SER A 33 1.84 -0.85 -18.46
CA SER A 33 1.58 -1.92 -19.44
C SER A 33 0.07 -2.15 -19.66
N CYS A 34 -0.71 -2.41 -18.60
CA CYS A 34 -2.15 -2.68 -18.71
C CYS A 34 -3.06 -1.50 -18.35
N GLY A 35 -2.51 -0.39 -17.82
CA GLY A 35 -3.27 0.81 -17.48
C GLY A 35 -4.03 0.76 -16.15
N VAL A 36 -3.98 -0.34 -15.39
CA VAL A 36 -4.62 -0.39 -14.06
C VAL A 36 -4.05 0.69 -13.15
N SER A 37 -4.92 1.34 -12.38
CA SER A 37 -4.51 2.40 -11.44
C SER A 37 -5.43 2.47 -10.24
N TYR A 38 -4.86 2.92 -9.11
CA TYR A 38 -5.60 3.10 -7.86
C TYR A 38 -5.01 4.24 -7.01
N PRO A 39 -5.83 4.92 -6.20
CA PRO A 39 -5.38 6.07 -5.42
C PRO A 39 -4.50 5.65 -4.24
N LEU A 40 -3.61 6.55 -3.83
CA LEU A 40 -2.84 6.45 -2.59
C LEU A 40 -3.13 7.64 -1.67
N PRO A 41 -2.89 7.50 -0.36
CA PRO A 41 -2.96 8.61 0.58
C PRO A 41 -2.07 9.78 0.15
N LYS A 42 -2.61 11.00 0.26
CA LYS A 42 -1.89 12.25 -0.06
C LYS A 42 -0.68 12.47 0.85
N ARG A 43 -0.75 12.00 2.10
CA ARG A 43 0.23 12.22 3.18
C ARG A 43 0.76 10.89 3.71
N GLY A 44 1.92 10.97 4.35
CA GLY A 44 2.64 9.82 4.88
C GLY A 44 3.80 9.38 3.99
N LYS A 45 4.73 8.65 4.60
CA LYS A 45 5.73 7.85 3.90
C LYS A 45 5.07 6.54 3.48
N ILE A 46 5.32 6.13 2.25
CA ILE A 46 4.83 4.86 1.71
C ILE A 46 6.03 3.94 1.59
N SER A 47 5.88 2.71 2.06
CA SER A 47 6.90 1.67 1.97
C SER A 47 6.24 0.35 1.56
N ASN A 48 6.91 -0.42 0.71
CA ASN A 48 6.42 -1.73 0.30
C ASN A 48 6.66 -2.74 1.44
N SER A 49 5.61 -3.51 1.81
CA SER A 49 5.74 -4.57 2.82
C SER A 49 6.31 -5.88 2.27
N ALA A 50 6.54 -5.98 0.96
CA ALA A 50 6.86 -7.20 0.23
C ALA A 50 5.77 -8.30 0.28
N LEU A 51 4.63 -8.05 0.94
CA LEU A 51 3.47 -8.93 0.96
C LEU A 51 2.43 -8.48 -0.06
N THR A 52 1.57 -9.41 -0.48
CA THR A 52 0.46 -9.15 -1.41
C THR A 52 -0.88 -9.35 -0.71
N CYS A 53 -1.88 -8.58 -1.14
CA CYS A 53 -3.22 -8.68 -0.59
C CYS A 53 -3.88 -9.99 -1.06
N PRO A 54 -4.38 -10.87 -0.16
CA PRO A 54 -4.97 -12.15 -0.56
C PRO A 54 -6.29 -12.00 -1.33
N LYS A 55 -6.92 -10.81 -1.32
CA LYS A 55 -8.18 -10.53 -2.03
C LYS A 55 -7.94 -9.95 -3.42
N SER A 56 -7.02 -8.99 -3.55
CA SER A 56 -6.84 -8.19 -4.76
C SER A 56 -5.50 -8.43 -5.45
N ASN A 57 -4.60 -9.22 -4.84
CA ASN A 57 -3.25 -9.55 -5.32
C ASN A 57 -2.33 -8.34 -5.53
N PHE A 58 -2.76 -7.12 -5.21
CA PHE A 58 -1.89 -5.95 -5.21
C PHE A 58 -0.90 -5.99 -4.04
N PRO A 59 0.30 -5.38 -4.20
CA PRO A 59 1.23 -5.21 -3.09
C PRO A 59 0.59 -4.47 -1.91
N VAL A 60 0.83 -4.97 -0.71
CA VAL A 60 0.44 -4.29 0.53
C VAL A 60 1.50 -3.26 0.88
N LEU A 61 1.05 -2.04 1.10
CA LEU A 61 1.87 -0.89 1.41
C LEU A 61 1.67 -0.48 2.86
N ILE A 62 2.77 -0.12 3.49
CA ILE A 62 2.80 0.48 4.82
C ILE A 62 2.74 1.99 4.63
N VAL A 63 1.78 2.64 5.30
CA VAL A 63 1.66 4.09 5.33
C VAL A 63 1.97 4.59 6.73
N THR A 64 3.10 5.29 6.87
CA THR A 64 3.55 5.86 8.15
C THR A 64 3.42 7.37 8.15
N GLN A 65 2.87 7.93 9.22
CA GLN A 65 2.72 9.38 9.40
C GLN A 65 3.21 9.81 10.77
N PRO A 66 3.86 10.99 10.91
CA PRO A 66 4.18 11.54 12.21
C PRO A 66 2.91 11.69 13.06
N ASN A 67 2.98 11.27 14.32
CA ASN A 67 1.90 11.41 15.32
C ASN A 67 0.58 10.71 14.96
N ARG A 68 0.61 9.70 14.08
CA ARG A 68 -0.55 8.86 13.77
C ARG A 68 -0.14 7.40 13.70
N LYS A 69 -1.10 6.51 13.95
CA LYS A 69 -0.88 5.08 13.78
C LYS A 69 -0.58 4.78 12.30
N SER A 70 0.44 3.95 12.07
CA SER A 70 0.67 3.35 10.76
C SER A 70 -0.53 2.49 10.36
N PHE A 71 -0.81 2.43 9.07
CA PHE A 71 -1.89 1.59 8.53
C PHE A 71 -1.48 1.00 7.19
N PHE A 72 -2.21 -0.03 6.76
CA PHE A 72 -1.91 -0.77 5.54
C PHE A 72 -2.84 -0.38 4.38
N TRP A 73 -2.30 -0.47 3.16
CA TRP A 73 -2.99 -0.04 1.94
C TRP A 73 -2.63 -0.95 0.77
N ALA A 74 -3.63 -1.46 0.04
CA ALA A 74 -3.41 -2.19 -1.22
C ALA A 74 -3.97 -1.37 -2.39
N ASP A 75 -5.05 -1.82 -3.04
CA ASP A 75 -5.88 -1.02 -3.93
C ASP A 75 -6.80 -0.04 -3.17
N GLN A 76 -7.03 -0.33 -1.89
CA GLN A 76 -7.85 0.42 -0.95
C GLN A 76 -7.27 0.30 0.47
N PRO A 77 -7.66 1.17 1.43
CA PRO A 77 -7.21 1.03 2.81
C PRO A 77 -7.64 -0.32 3.40
N CYS A 78 -6.72 -1.05 4.03
CA CYS A 78 -7.03 -2.39 4.53
C CYS A 78 -8.12 -2.40 5.59
N PHE A 79 -8.19 -1.37 6.44
CA PHE A 79 -9.20 -1.25 7.51
C PHE A 79 -10.65 -1.09 7.01
N THR A 80 -10.86 -0.84 5.71
CA THR A 80 -12.22 -0.82 5.11
C THR A 80 -12.63 -2.19 4.55
N CYS A 81 -11.75 -3.19 4.61
CA CYS A 81 -12.04 -4.53 4.13
C CYS A 81 -12.91 -5.31 5.12
N ILE A 82 -13.93 -6.02 4.63
CA ILE A 82 -14.81 -6.87 5.45
C ILE A 82 -14.02 -7.97 6.17
N LYS A 83 -12.94 -8.47 5.56
CA LYS A 83 -12.07 -9.52 6.13
C LYS A 83 -10.92 -8.96 6.97
N PHE A 84 -10.88 -7.65 7.26
CA PHE A 84 -9.74 -7.01 7.92
C PHE A 84 -9.33 -7.68 9.22
N GLU A 85 -10.29 -7.98 10.11
CA GLU A 85 -10.03 -8.59 11.43
C GLU A 85 -9.43 -10.00 11.35
N LYS A 86 -9.61 -10.71 10.23
CA LYS A 86 -9.14 -12.09 10.02
C LYS A 86 -8.16 -12.19 8.85
N CYS A 87 -7.52 -11.09 8.49
CA CYS A 87 -6.60 -11.05 7.36
C CYS A 87 -5.21 -11.44 7.84
N GLU A 88 -4.74 -12.63 7.47
CA GLU A 88 -3.44 -13.19 7.85
C GLU A 88 -2.28 -12.23 7.56
N VAL A 89 -2.31 -11.54 6.41
CA VAL A 89 -1.28 -10.57 6.02
C VAL A 89 -1.26 -9.34 6.93
N VAL A 90 -2.44 -8.85 7.33
CA VAL A 90 -2.55 -7.72 8.25
C VAL A 90 -2.12 -8.13 9.65
N GLU A 91 -2.54 -9.30 10.12
CA GLU A 91 -2.16 -9.85 11.41
C GLU A 91 -0.64 -10.02 11.51
N LEU A 92 -0.02 -10.57 10.47
CA LEU A 92 1.43 -10.68 10.37
C LEU A 92 2.10 -9.31 10.49
N LEU A 93 1.69 -8.32 9.69
CA LEU A 93 2.28 -6.98 9.74
C LEU A 93 2.07 -6.30 11.10
N ILE A 94 0.91 -6.44 11.73
CA ILE A 94 0.68 -5.90 13.09
C ILE A 94 1.63 -6.56 14.09
N SER A 95 1.81 -7.88 14.01
CA SER A 95 2.70 -8.61 14.91
C SER A 95 4.16 -8.16 14.77
N GLU A 96 4.64 -7.96 13.53
CA GLU A 96 5.98 -7.45 13.25
C GLU A 96 6.18 -6.02 13.77
N PHE A 97 5.21 -5.13 13.53
CA PHE A 97 5.27 -3.74 13.99
C PHE A 97 5.29 -3.65 15.52
N THR A 98 4.49 -4.50 16.17
CA THR A 98 4.43 -4.59 17.63
C THR A 98 5.76 -5.09 18.20
N ALA A 99 6.35 -6.13 17.59
CA ALA A 99 7.65 -6.65 18.00
C ALA A 99 8.78 -5.62 17.85
N LEU A 100 8.70 -4.75 16.84
CA LEU A 100 9.66 -3.68 16.59
C LEU A 100 9.42 -2.40 17.43
N GLY A 101 8.38 -2.38 18.28
CA GLY A 101 8.02 -1.21 19.07
C GLY A 101 7.57 0.00 18.23
N VAL A 102 7.11 -0.24 16.99
CA VAL A 102 6.60 0.82 16.13
C VAL A 102 5.15 1.11 16.51
N ASN A 103 4.89 2.31 17.05
CA ASN A 103 3.55 2.71 17.45
C ASN A 103 2.57 2.81 16.25
N GLY A 104 1.62 1.87 16.15
CA GLY A 104 0.43 1.97 15.29
C GLY A 104 -0.17 0.63 14.83
N TYR A 105 -1.50 0.54 14.79
CA TYR A 105 -2.33 -0.55 14.24
C TYR A 105 -3.53 0.04 13.50
#